data_AF-A0AAN9FR27-F1
#
_entry.id   AF-A0AAN9FR27-F1
#
_cell.length_a   1.000
_cell.length_b   1.000
_cell.length_c   1.000
_cell.angle_alpha   90.00
_cell.angle_beta   90.00
_cell.angle_gamma   90.00
#
_symmetry.space_group_name_H-M   'P 1'
#
loop_
_entity.id
_entity.type
_entity.pdbx_description
1 polymer ?
#
loop_
_entity_poly.entity_id
_entity_poly.type
_entity_poly.pdbx_seq_one_letter_code
_entity_poly.pdbx_strand_id
1 'polypeptide(L)'
;MKGPMCDLLWSDPDDRCGWGISPRGAGYTFGQDISEQFNRTNSLKLIARAHQLVMDGFNWAHEQKVVTIFSAPNYCYRCGNMASILEVDDCKGHTFIQVREHAAAVLAGLMKGGDENLAKDFRDRAYEEANIVQKRRKLRSFNIDSNADEVKEYLKDLSKFAALVAAAAPVADSGAAAAVEEKEEEAEWI
;
A
#
# COMPACT_ATOMS: atom_id res chain seq x y z
N MET A 1 7.33 12.42 15.21
CA MET A 1 6.22 11.56 15.70
C MET A 1 6.85 10.26 16.20
N LYS A 2 6.45 9.70 17.35
CA LYS A 2 7.06 8.48 17.92
C LYS A 2 5.99 7.54 18.47
N GLY A 3 6.29 6.24 18.48
CA GLY A 3 5.46 5.21 19.08
C GLY A 3 4.79 4.29 18.05
N PRO A 4 4.06 3.27 18.50
CA PRO A 4 3.76 2.10 17.68
C PRO A 4 2.78 2.39 16.54
N MET A 5 1.87 3.33 16.74
CA MET A 5 0.98 3.82 15.69
C MET A 5 1.73 4.61 14.62
N CYS A 6 2.77 5.36 15.01
CA CYS A 6 3.63 6.04 14.04
C CYS A 6 4.39 5.01 13.21
N ASP A 7 4.98 4.02 13.86
CA ASP A 7 5.79 3.01 13.20
C ASP A 7 4.97 2.12 12.25
N LEU A 8 3.71 1.80 12.59
CA LEU A 8 2.77 1.12 11.68
C LEU A 8 2.50 1.93 10.39
N LEU A 9 2.43 3.26 10.50
CA LEU A 9 2.08 4.14 9.38
C LEU A 9 3.28 4.56 8.53
N TRP A 10 4.47 4.63 9.13
CA TRP A 10 5.64 5.28 8.51
C TRP A 10 6.84 4.37 8.27
N SER A 11 6.83 3.13 8.75
CA SER A 11 7.95 2.21 8.53
C SER A 11 7.97 1.59 7.14
N ASP A 12 9.16 1.31 6.60
CA ASP A 12 9.37 0.79 5.25
C ASP A 12 10.26 -0.48 5.23
N PRO A 13 10.00 -1.46 4.34
CA PRO A 13 10.93 -2.56 4.11
C PRO A 13 12.25 -2.07 3.49
N ASP A 14 13.34 -2.76 3.79
CA ASP A 14 14.70 -2.44 3.36
C ASP A 14 15.48 -3.75 3.16
N ASP A 15 16.36 -3.79 2.17
CA ASP A 15 17.14 -5.00 1.85
C ASP A 15 18.21 -5.30 2.92
N ARG A 16 18.51 -4.34 3.79
CA ARG A 16 19.44 -4.52 4.91
C ARG A 16 18.79 -5.33 6.05
N CYS A 17 19.58 -6.20 6.66
CA CYS A 17 19.18 -6.99 7.84
C CYS A 17 18.94 -6.09 9.06
N GLY A 18 17.92 -6.43 9.86
CA GLY A 18 17.58 -5.76 11.12
C GLY A 18 16.74 -4.50 10.95
N TRP A 19 16.81 -3.61 11.94
CA TRP A 19 16.12 -2.31 11.93
C TRP A 19 17.07 -1.18 11.50
N GLY A 20 16.55 -0.19 10.78
CA GLY A 20 17.27 1.03 10.41
C GLY A 20 16.47 2.29 10.72
N ILE A 21 17.17 3.43 10.82
CA ILE A 21 16.51 4.73 10.96
C ILE A 21 15.86 5.08 9.62
N SER A 22 14.56 5.43 9.65
CA SER A 22 13.85 5.86 8.46
C SER A 22 14.42 7.19 7.94
N PRO A 23 14.76 7.29 6.64
CA PRO A 23 15.18 8.55 6.03
C PRO A 23 14.02 9.55 5.92
N ARG A 24 12.77 9.15 6.23
CA ARG A 24 11.59 10.01 6.21
C ARG A 24 11.43 10.88 7.47
N GLY A 25 12.27 10.66 8.50
CA GLY A 25 12.14 11.35 9.78
C GLY A 25 11.03 10.81 10.69
N ALA A 26 10.33 9.74 10.28
CA ALA A 26 9.33 9.03 11.07
C ALA A 26 9.35 7.52 10.74
N GLY A 27 9.09 6.68 11.74
CA GLY A 27 9.17 5.23 11.63
C GLY A 27 10.60 4.68 11.50
N TYR A 28 10.70 3.41 11.12
CA TYR A 28 11.97 2.71 10.91
C TYR A 28 12.00 2.02 9.56
N THR A 29 13.19 1.66 9.08
CA THR A 29 13.30 0.62 8.05
C THR A 29 13.44 -0.75 8.70
N PHE A 30 12.95 -1.80 8.03
CA PHE A 30 13.02 -3.16 8.55
C PHE A 30 13.45 -4.17 7.47
N GLY A 31 14.33 -5.07 7.86
CA GLY A 31 14.88 -6.13 7.01
C GLY A 31 14.00 -7.36 6.86
N GLN A 32 14.47 -8.27 6.00
CA GLN A 32 13.83 -9.57 5.76
C GLN A 32 13.67 -10.39 7.05
N ASP A 33 14.72 -10.46 7.87
CA ASP A 33 14.73 -11.15 9.16
C ASP A 33 13.60 -10.68 10.09
N ILE A 34 13.37 -9.36 10.16
CA ILE A 34 12.30 -8.76 10.95
C ILE A 34 10.93 -9.16 10.40
N SER A 35 10.72 -9.07 9.09
CA SER A 35 9.45 -9.44 8.47
C SER A 35 9.13 -10.93 8.58
N GLU A 36 10.15 -11.79 8.51
CA GLU A 36 10.01 -13.22 8.70
C GLU A 36 9.67 -13.57 10.14
N GLN A 37 10.38 -12.96 11.10
CA GLN A 37 10.10 -13.13 12.51
C GLN A 37 8.66 -12.68 12.82
N PHE A 38 8.26 -11.50 12.32
CA PHE A 38 6.91 -10.99 12.48
C PHE A 38 5.87 -11.99 11.98
N ASN A 39 6.03 -12.48 10.75
CA ASN A 39 5.12 -13.42 10.13
C ASN A 39 5.05 -14.75 10.90
N ARG A 40 6.20 -15.31 11.31
CA ARG A 40 6.26 -16.56 12.08
C ARG A 40 5.58 -16.42 13.44
N THR A 41 5.89 -15.36 14.19
CA THR A 41 5.32 -15.12 15.53
C THR A 41 3.80 -14.98 15.47
N ASN A 42 3.27 -14.38 14.40
CA ASN A 42 1.84 -14.12 14.26
C ASN A 42 1.11 -15.16 13.38
N SER A 43 1.78 -16.24 12.98
CA SER A 43 1.22 -17.26 12.07
C SER A 43 0.69 -16.68 10.75
N LEU A 44 1.33 -15.63 10.24
CA LEU A 44 1.02 -14.98 8.97
C LEU A 44 1.91 -15.51 7.85
N LYS A 45 1.41 -15.42 6.62
CA LYS A 45 2.18 -15.77 5.42
C LYS A 45 2.85 -14.58 4.75
N LEU A 46 2.26 -13.39 4.93
CA LEU A 46 2.54 -12.19 4.14
C LEU A 46 2.15 -10.94 4.93
N ILE A 47 2.97 -9.89 4.82
CA ILE A 47 2.63 -8.51 5.14
C ILE A 47 2.24 -7.81 3.84
N ALA A 48 0.97 -7.39 3.71
CA ALA A 48 0.53 -6.53 2.63
C ALA A 48 0.47 -5.08 3.13
N ARG A 49 1.12 -4.17 2.40
CA ARG A 49 1.25 -2.77 2.80
C ARG A 49 1.18 -1.80 1.62
N ALA A 50 1.17 -0.50 1.91
CA ALA A 50 1.18 0.57 0.91
C ALA A 50 2.34 1.56 1.16
N HIS A 51 2.06 2.87 1.14
CA HIS A 51 2.96 3.99 1.51
C HIS A 51 4.10 4.31 0.53
N GLN A 52 4.82 3.32 0.00
CA GLN A 52 5.88 3.55 -0.98
C GLN A 52 5.32 3.56 -2.42
N LEU A 53 5.67 4.59 -3.19
CA LEU A 53 5.45 4.61 -4.63
C LEU A 53 6.24 3.46 -5.28
N VAL A 54 5.56 2.64 -6.09
CA VAL A 54 6.15 1.55 -6.86
C VAL A 54 5.68 1.63 -8.31
N MET A 55 6.61 1.49 -9.26
CA MET A 55 6.35 1.81 -10.67
C MET A 55 5.31 0.89 -11.32
N ASP A 56 5.31 -0.39 -10.97
CA ASP A 56 4.36 -1.37 -11.50
C ASP A 56 3.06 -1.46 -10.68
N GLY A 57 2.86 -0.56 -9.71
CA GLY A 57 1.72 -0.56 -8.81
C GLY A 57 1.80 -1.61 -7.71
N PHE A 58 2.72 -2.57 -7.78
CA PHE A 58 3.11 -3.42 -6.66
C PHE A 58 4.61 -3.75 -6.71
N ASN A 59 5.18 -4.17 -5.58
CA ASN A 59 6.52 -4.73 -5.50
C ASN A 59 6.60 -5.80 -4.41
N TRP A 60 7.29 -6.89 -4.69
CA TRP A 60 7.60 -7.93 -3.71
C TRP A 60 8.96 -7.67 -3.07
N ALA A 61 9.03 -7.84 -1.75
CA ALA A 61 10.26 -7.77 -0.98
C ALA A 61 10.38 -8.97 -0.03
N HIS A 62 11.58 -9.18 0.50
CA HIS A 62 11.87 -10.15 1.56
C HIS A 62 11.36 -11.56 1.20
N GLU A 63 11.78 -12.10 0.04
CA GLU A 63 11.36 -13.42 -0.45
C GLU A 63 9.82 -13.60 -0.50
N GLN A 64 9.13 -12.58 -1.01
CA GLN A 64 7.67 -12.53 -1.13
C GLN A 64 6.93 -12.61 0.23
N LYS A 65 7.61 -12.24 1.33
CA LYS A 65 6.99 -12.11 2.66
C LYS A 65 6.42 -10.73 2.92
N VAL A 66 6.76 -9.76 2.09
CA VAL A 66 6.21 -8.39 2.12
C VAL A 66 5.82 -8.00 0.70
N VAL A 67 4.61 -7.47 0.54
CA VAL A 67 4.18 -6.82 -0.70
C VAL A 67 3.82 -5.38 -0.44
N THR A 68 4.39 -4.48 -1.24
CA THR A 68 3.96 -3.09 -1.34
C THR A 68 2.99 -2.96 -2.49
N ILE A 69 1.82 -2.37 -2.24
CA ILE A 69 0.77 -2.12 -3.23
C ILE A 69 0.51 -0.61 -3.26
N PHE A 70 0.50 -0.04 -4.46
CA PHE A 70 0.22 1.36 -4.70
C PHE A 70 -0.91 1.48 -5.72
N SER A 71 -2.02 2.10 -5.32
CA SER A 71 -3.27 2.07 -6.11
C SER A 71 -3.61 3.40 -6.80
N ALA A 72 -2.71 4.39 -6.76
CA ALA A 72 -2.86 5.65 -7.48
C ALA A 72 -1.98 5.65 -8.74
N PRO A 73 -2.53 5.52 -9.95
CA PRO A 73 -1.74 5.54 -11.17
C PRO A 73 -1.28 6.97 -11.48
N ASN A 74 -0.13 7.10 -12.14
CA ASN A 74 0.51 8.38 -12.45
C ASN A 74 0.47 9.35 -11.26
N TYR A 75 1.05 8.93 -10.14
CA TYR A 75 1.05 9.69 -8.89
C TYR A 75 1.53 11.13 -9.11
N CYS A 76 0.81 12.07 -8.49
CA CYS A 76 0.96 13.51 -8.67
C CYS A 76 1.00 13.99 -10.14
N TYR A 77 0.43 13.20 -11.07
CA TYR A 77 0.45 13.40 -12.53
C TYR A 77 1.85 13.48 -13.15
N ARG A 78 2.86 12.92 -12.46
CA ARG A 78 4.27 13.09 -12.83
C ARG A 78 5.06 11.79 -12.81
N CYS A 79 4.67 10.82 -12.00
CA CYS A 79 5.48 9.64 -11.77
C CYS A 79 5.33 8.57 -12.86
N GLY A 80 4.23 8.56 -13.61
CA GLY A 80 3.99 7.56 -14.67
C GLY A 80 3.85 6.11 -14.16
N ASN A 81 3.72 5.89 -12.85
CA ASN A 81 3.54 4.57 -12.27
C ASN A 81 2.17 3.99 -12.61
N MET A 82 2.10 2.66 -12.63
CA MET A 82 0.85 1.92 -12.60
C MET A 82 0.25 1.94 -11.18
N ALA A 83 -1.05 1.69 -11.11
CA ALA A 83 -1.73 1.28 -9.90
C ALA A 83 -1.88 -0.25 -9.87
N SER A 84 -2.01 -0.83 -8.68
CA SER A 84 -2.41 -2.22 -8.53
C SER A 84 -3.45 -2.39 -7.43
N ILE A 85 -4.24 -3.45 -7.55
CA ILE A 85 -5.12 -4.02 -6.53
C ILE A 85 -4.65 -5.46 -6.30
N LEU A 86 -4.56 -5.87 -5.04
CA LEU A 86 -4.33 -7.28 -4.66
C LEU A 86 -5.68 -7.91 -4.32
N GLU A 87 -6.09 -8.91 -5.11
CA GLU A 87 -7.22 -9.79 -4.76
C GLU A 87 -6.69 -11.02 -4.03
N VAL A 88 -7.35 -11.35 -2.91
CA VAL A 88 -7.05 -12.53 -2.10
C VAL A 88 -8.31 -13.39 -2.06
N ASP A 89 -8.18 -14.68 -2.42
CA ASP A 89 -9.30 -15.63 -2.40
C ASP A 89 -9.34 -16.46 -1.09
N ASP A 90 -10.42 -17.24 -0.92
CA ASP A 90 -10.62 -18.09 0.25
C ASP A 90 -9.56 -19.20 0.39
N CYS A 91 -8.92 -19.60 -0.72
CA CYS A 91 -7.81 -20.55 -0.74
C CYS A 91 -6.45 -19.88 -0.41
N LYS A 92 -6.44 -18.58 -0.08
CA LYS A 92 -5.25 -17.75 0.13
C LYS A 92 -4.39 -17.61 -1.13
N GLY A 93 -5.00 -17.78 -2.30
CA GLY A 93 -4.43 -17.38 -3.58
C GLY A 93 -4.39 -15.86 -3.69
N HIS A 94 -3.41 -15.36 -4.46
CA HIS A 94 -3.15 -13.93 -4.64
C HIS A 94 -3.09 -13.60 -6.12
N THR A 95 -3.90 -12.63 -6.56
CA THR A 95 -3.89 -12.13 -7.94
C THR A 95 -3.75 -10.61 -7.92
N PHE A 96 -2.87 -10.07 -8.75
CA PHE A 96 -2.74 -8.62 -8.93
C PHE A 96 -3.52 -8.16 -10.16
N ILE A 97 -4.37 -7.16 -9.96
CA ILE A 97 -5.01 -6.42 -11.05
C ILE A 97 -4.27 -5.09 -11.17
N GLN A 98 -3.47 -4.96 -12.23
CA GLN A 98 -2.75 -3.73 -12.51
C GLN A 98 -3.55 -2.80 -13.41
N VAL A 99 -3.51 -1.52 -13.09
CA VAL A 99 -4.23 -0.44 -13.75
C VAL A 99 -3.22 0.60 -14.18
N ARG A 100 -3.06 0.80 -15.49
CA ARG A 100 -2.36 1.99 -16.01
C ARG A 100 -3.25 3.20 -15.86
N GLU A 101 -2.65 4.39 -15.84
CA GLU A 101 -3.41 5.63 -15.99
C GLU A 101 -4.43 5.47 -17.14
N HIS A 102 -5.70 5.66 -16.80
CA HIS A 102 -6.79 5.22 -17.65
C HIS A 102 -6.96 6.16 -18.85
N ALA A 103 -7.22 5.52 -19.99
CA ALA A 103 -8.21 5.87 -21.01
C ALA A 103 -8.40 7.35 -21.34
N ALA A 104 -8.82 8.21 -20.41
CA ALA A 104 -9.07 9.63 -20.65
C ALA A 104 -7.89 10.36 -21.29
N ALA A 105 -6.65 10.07 -20.91
CA ALA A 105 -5.47 10.64 -21.57
C ALA A 105 -5.31 10.10 -23.02
N VAL A 106 -5.52 8.80 -23.22
CA VAL A 106 -5.52 8.15 -24.54
C VAL A 106 -6.68 8.67 -25.41
N LEU A 107 -7.87 8.81 -24.84
CA LEU A 107 -9.09 9.29 -25.47
C LEU A 107 -8.96 10.77 -25.81
N ALA A 108 -8.39 11.58 -24.92
CA ALA A 108 -8.04 12.97 -25.21
C ALA A 108 -6.99 13.05 -26.33
N GLY A 109 -6.04 12.12 -26.37
CA GLY A 109 -5.11 11.95 -27.49
C GLY A 109 -5.82 11.60 -28.80
N LEU A 110 -6.71 10.60 -28.80
CA LEU A 110 -7.50 10.16 -29.95
C LEU A 110 -8.45 11.25 -30.46
N MET A 111 -9.12 11.95 -29.54
CA MET A 111 -10.01 13.08 -29.83
C MET A 111 -9.24 14.29 -30.41
N LYS A 112 -7.97 14.48 -30.02
CA LYS A 112 -7.08 15.47 -30.66
C LYS A 112 -6.52 14.99 -32.01
N GLY A 113 -6.33 13.69 -32.18
CA GLY A 113 -5.82 13.06 -33.40
C GLY A 113 -6.85 12.88 -34.51
N GLY A 114 -8.15 13.07 -34.23
CA GLY A 114 -9.23 13.11 -35.21
C GLY A 114 -9.86 11.76 -35.58
N ASP A 115 -9.48 10.65 -34.94
CA ASP A 115 -10.10 9.33 -35.19
C ASP A 115 -11.32 9.13 -34.29
N GLU A 116 -12.46 9.67 -34.73
CA GLU A 116 -13.72 9.62 -33.99
C GLU A 116 -14.26 8.19 -33.80
N ASN A 117 -13.99 7.28 -34.73
CA ASN A 117 -14.45 5.90 -34.66
C ASN A 117 -13.72 5.13 -33.56
N LEU A 118 -12.40 5.29 -33.49
CA LEU A 118 -11.59 4.67 -32.45
C LEU A 118 -11.91 5.25 -31.06
N ALA A 119 -12.13 6.57 -30.96
CA ALA A 119 -12.55 7.21 -29.72
C ALA A 119 -13.94 6.75 -29.26
N LYS A 120 -14.87 6.52 -30.19
CA LYS A 120 -16.21 5.98 -29.88
C LYS A 120 -16.13 4.55 -29.37
N ASP A 121 -15.42 3.66 -30.06
CA ASP A 121 -15.26 2.26 -29.65
C ASP A 121 -14.62 2.13 -28.26
N PHE A 122 -13.63 2.97 -27.96
CA PHE A 122 -13.00 2.99 -26.65
C PHE A 122 -13.96 3.44 -25.53
N ARG A 123 -14.82 4.44 -25.78
CA ARG A 123 -15.85 4.87 -24.82
C ARG A 123 -16.88 3.78 -24.55
N ASP A 124 -17.35 3.12 -25.60
CA ASP A 124 -18.41 2.10 -25.49
C ASP A 124 -17.91 0.91 -24.67
N ARG A 125 -16.69 0.42 -24.94
CA ARG A 125 -16.07 -0.67 -24.16
C ARG A 125 -15.83 -0.29 -22.70
N ALA A 126 -15.34 0.93 -22.43
CA ALA A 126 -15.12 1.41 -21.07
C ALA A 126 -16.43 1.49 -20.26
N TYR A 127 -17.53 1.90 -20.91
CA TYR A 127 -18.86 1.97 -20.28
C TYR A 127 -19.42 0.59 -19.95
N GLU A 128 -19.24 -0.40 -20.84
CA GLU A 128 -19.72 -1.76 -20.63
C GLU A 128 -18.98 -2.47 -19.48
N GLU A 129 -17.65 -2.35 -19.43
CA GLU A 129 -16.83 -2.83 -18.31
C GLU A 129 -17.23 -2.20 -16.97
N ALA A 130 -17.48 -0.89 -16.94
CA ALA A 130 -17.94 -0.19 -15.74
C ALA A 130 -19.26 -0.76 -15.22
N ASN A 131 -20.20 -1.10 -16.11
CA ASN A 131 -21.48 -1.72 -15.74
C ASN A 131 -21.32 -3.13 -15.18
N ILE A 132 -20.40 -3.93 -15.73
CA ILE A 132 -20.09 -5.27 -15.21
C ILE A 132 -19.53 -5.18 -13.78
N VAL A 133 -18.58 -4.28 -13.55
CA VAL A 133 -18.00 -4.05 -12.22
C VAL A 133 -19.07 -3.60 -11.22
N GLN A 134 -19.97 -2.69 -11.60
CA GLN A 134 -21.07 -2.25 -10.74
C GLN A 134 -22.03 -3.39 -10.37
N LYS A 135 -22.37 -4.26 -11.33
CA LYS A 135 -23.19 -5.45 -11.05
C LYS A 135 -22.51 -6.40 -10.06
N ARG A 136 -21.20 -6.68 -10.24
CA ARG A 136 -20.42 -7.51 -9.31
C ARG A 136 -20.34 -6.90 -7.91
N ARG A 137 -20.20 -5.58 -7.78
CA ARG A 137 -20.21 -4.88 -6.48
C ARG A 137 -21.54 -5.00 -5.75
N LYS A 138 -22.68 -4.86 -6.45
CA LYS A 138 -24.01 -5.06 -5.85
C LYS A 138 -24.19 -6.48 -5.32
N LEU A 139 -23.71 -7.48 -6.06
CA LEU A 139 -23.71 -8.88 -5.62
C LEU A 139 -22.83 -9.10 -4.38
N ARG A 140 -21.62 -8.51 -4.31
CA ARG A 140 -20.75 -8.61 -3.11
C ARG A 140 -21.32 -7.87 -1.89
N SER A 141 -21.95 -6.71 -2.08
CA SER A 141 -22.60 -5.97 -0.99
C SER A 141 -23.67 -6.81 -0.28
N PHE A 142 -24.34 -7.70 -1.01
CA PHE A 142 -25.34 -8.62 -0.46
C PHE A 142 -24.74 -9.73 0.42
N ASN A 143 -23.45 -10.05 0.24
CA ASN A 143 -22.71 -11.05 1.02
C ASN A 143 -21.88 -10.47 2.19
N ILE A 144 -21.66 -9.15 2.22
CA ILE A 144 -20.85 -8.52 3.29
C ILE A 144 -21.65 -8.35 4.58
N ASP A 145 -22.97 -8.15 4.51
CA ASP A 145 -23.84 -8.01 5.69
C ASP A 145 -23.85 -9.27 6.60
N SER A 146 -23.35 -10.43 6.12
CA SER A 146 -23.26 -11.68 6.89
C SER A 146 -21.97 -11.88 7.72
N ASN A 147 -20.91 -11.08 7.53
CA ASN A 147 -19.57 -11.36 8.12
C ASN A 147 -19.08 -10.36 9.18
N ALA A 148 -19.98 -9.71 9.92
CA ALA A 148 -19.62 -8.71 10.94
C ALA A 148 -18.68 -9.22 12.06
N ASP A 149 -18.59 -10.54 12.28
CA ASP A 149 -17.72 -11.13 13.30
C ASP A 149 -16.26 -11.33 12.84
N GLU A 150 -15.99 -11.52 11.55
CA GLU A 150 -14.63 -11.61 11.01
C GLU A 150 -13.88 -10.27 11.08
N VAL A 151 -14.59 -9.15 10.88
CA VAL A 151 -14.01 -7.80 10.95
C VAL A 151 -13.47 -7.50 12.35
N LYS A 152 -14.13 -8.02 13.41
CA LYS A 152 -13.68 -7.87 14.80
C LYS A 152 -12.42 -8.68 15.09
N GLU A 153 -12.21 -9.79 14.39
CA GLU A 153 -11.01 -10.61 14.51
C GLU A 153 -9.81 -9.95 13.83
N TYR A 154 -10.01 -9.35 12.66
CA TYR A 154 -8.99 -8.57 11.95
C TYR A 154 -8.48 -7.36 12.75
N LEU A 155 -9.37 -6.65 13.46
CA LEU A 155 -9.00 -5.54 14.34
C LEU A 155 -8.19 -5.97 15.56
N LYS A 156 -8.36 -7.22 16.03
CA LYS A 156 -7.51 -7.80 17.09
C LYS A 156 -6.11 -8.14 16.58
N ASP A 157 -5.95 -8.41 15.29
CA ASP A 157 -4.63 -8.66 14.70
C ASP A 157 -3.87 -7.36 14.42
N LEU A 158 -4.57 -6.26 14.07
CA LEU A 158 -3.97 -4.93 13.99
C LEU A 158 -3.41 -4.45 15.35
N SER A 159 -4.10 -4.73 16.46
CA SER A 159 -3.61 -4.37 17.80
C SER A 159 -2.39 -5.20 18.22
N LYS A 160 -2.28 -6.46 17.77
CA LYS A 160 -1.07 -7.28 17.94
C LYS A 160 0.10 -6.77 17.11
N PHE A 161 -0.13 -6.33 15.88
CA PHE A 161 0.90 -5.70 15.05
C PHE A 161 1.43 -4.43 15.73
N ALA A 162 0.53 -3.55 16.18
CA ALA A 162 0.91 -2.35 16.91
C ALA A 162 1.68 -2.67 18.21
N ALA A 163 1.27 -3.71 18.96
CA ALA A 163 1.97 -4.12 20.17
C ALA A 163 3.37 -4.69 19.92
N LEU A 164 3.58 -5.42 18.81
CA LEU A 164 4.90 -5.96 18.48
C LEU A 164 5.87 -4.86 18.05
N VAL A 165 5.37 -3.89 17.29
CA VAL A 165 6.14 -2.72 16.88
C VAL A 165 6.50 -1.85 18.11
N ALA A 166 5.60 -1.77 19.09
CA ALA A 166 5.88 -1.12 20.38
C ALA A 166 7.00 -1.80 21.17
N ALA A 167 7.03 -3.14 21.17
CA ALA A 167 8.00 -3.93 21.91
C ALA A 167 9.38 -3.97 21.25
N ALA A 168 9.48 -3.62 19.97
CA ALA A 168 10.74 -3.56 19.21
C ALA A 168 11.44 -2.19 19.31
N ALA A 169 10.81 -1.17 19.92
CA ALA A 169 11.45 0.12 20.15
C ALA A 169 12.60 -0.04 21.16
N PRO A 170 13.84 0.38 20.84
CA PRO A 170 14.94 0.30 21.77
C PRO A 170 14.62 1.12 23.03
N VAL A 171 14.88 0.54 24.20
CA VAL A 171 14.91 1.28 25.47
C VAL A 171 15.95 2.37 25.27
N ALA A 172 15.49 3.62 25.12
CA ALA A 172 16.38 4.76 25.01
C ALA A 172 17.20 4.83 26.30
N ASP A 173 18.49 4.52 26.19
CA ASP A 173 19.45 4.73 27.26
C ASP A 173 19.47 6.23 27.58
N SER A 174 19.18 6.55 28.84
CA SER A 174 19.11 7.90 29.35
C SER A 174 20.51 8.48 29.43
N GLY A 175 20.98 9.15 28.38
CA GLY A 175 22.33 9.73 28.44
C GLY A 175 22.84 10.40 27.18
N ALA A 176 22.17 11.45 26.70
CA ALA A 176 22.83 12.59 26.02
C ALA A 176 21.80 13.67 25.70
N ALA A 177 21.63 14.61 26.64
CA ALA A 177 21.11 15.93 26.33
C ALA A 177 22.26 16.79 25.78
N ALA A 178 22.18 17.22 24.52
CA ALA A 178 22.81 18.47 24.05
C ALA A 178 22.33 18.81 22.62
N ALA A 179 21.55 19.90 22.56
CA ALA A 179 21.31 20.85 21.47
C ALA A 179 21.76 20.53 20.03
N VAL A 180 20.81 20.59 19.10
CA VAL A 180 20.95 21.38 17.85
C VAL A 180 19.61 22.05 17.55
N GLU A 181 19.69 23.35 17.27
CA GLU A 181 18.65 24.34 17.01
C GLU A 181 17.58 23.96 15.99
N GLU A 182 16.42 24.57 16.22
CA GLU A 182 15.31 24.76 15.28
C GLU A 182 15.79 25.23 13.90
N LYS A 183 15.39 24.49 12.87
CA LYS A 183 14.87 25.08 11.63
C LYS A 183 13.64 24.31 11.21
N GLU A 184 12.49 24.86 11.59
CA GLU A 184 11.26 24.70 10.84
C GLU A 184 11.48 25.29 9.44
N GLU A 185 11.52 24.45 8.40
CA GLU A 185 11.02 24.85 7.08
C GLU A 185 10.85 23.61 6.18
N GLU A 186 9.75 23.65 5.43
CA GLU A 186 9.36 22.75 4.32
C GLU A 186 8.70 21.41 4.69
N ALA A 187 7.53 21.53 5.32
CA ALA A 187 6.41 20.62 5.10
C ALA A 187 5.42 21.23 4.07
N GLU A 188 5.82 21.34 2.80
CA GLU A 188 4.90 21.57 1.68
C GLU A 188 5.46 20.95 0.39
N TRP A 189 5.00 19.76 0.02
CA TRP A 189 5.15 19.21 -1.34
C TRP A 189 3.90 18.36 -1.60
N ILE A 190 2.91 18.81 -2.37
CA ILE A 190 2.84 18.89 -3.86
C ILE A 190 3.15 17.55 -4.53
#